data_AF-A0A938APR6-F1
#
_entry.id   AF-A0A938APR6-F1
#
_cell.length_a   1.000
_cell.length_b   1.000
_cell.length_c   1.000
_cell.angle_alpha   90.00
_cell.angle_beta   90.00
_cell.angle_gamma   90.00
#
_symmetry.space_group_name_H-M   'P 1'
#
loop_
_entity.id
_entity.type
_entity.pdbx_description
1 polymer ?
#
loop_
_entity_poly.entity_id
_entity_poly.type
_entity_poly.pdbx_seq_one_letter_code
_entity_poly.pdbx_strand_id
1 'polypeptide(L)'
;MLLAALLILCGLVPALYGRALIAKMFFEQLDTCFLRSDNMTVRLYLGSFGATTAYTELVTVQEGWLPHEQIIFSSYGFPLFNALDCHDSEVQLTGYSTLAFSTAQIREHLSGKPIVLYRDKRVDENEIMTWDPVRAICGLPLLLLGAIVLLFAAIPILWTCVRKDRSDSAETS
;
A
#
# COMPACT_ATOMS: atom_id res chain seq x y z
N MET A 1 14.29 23.03 -9.31
CA MET A 1 14.04 22.48 -7.95
C MET A 1 12.57 22.16 -7.71
N LEU A 2 11.62 23.03 -8.05
CA LEU A 2 10.18 22.77 -7.87
C LEU A 2 9.69 21.46 -8.52
N LEU A 3 10.15 21.19 -9.75
CA LEU A 3 9.82 19.94 -10.46
C LEU A 3 10.35 18.68 -9.76
N ALA A 4 11.55 18.73 -9.18
CA ALA A 4 12.13 17.59 -8.47
C ALA A 4 11.39 17.31 -7.16
N ALA A 5 11.02 18.38 -6.43
CA ALA A 5 10.21 18.26 -5.23
C ALA A 5 8.83 17.64 -5.53
N LEU A 6 8.18 18.07 -6.62
CA LEU A 6 6.92 17.48 -7.10
C LEU A 6 7.07 16.00 -7.46
N LEU A 7 8.13 15.60 -8.17
CA LEU A 7 8.39 14.20 -8.52
C LEU A 7 8.61 13.32 -7.29
N ILE A 8 9.36 13.82 -6.29
CA ILE A 8 9.60 13.10 -5.04
C ILE A 8 8.30 12.96 -4.24
N LEU A 9 7.49 14.03 -4.13
CA LEU A 9 6.18 13.98 -3.49
C LEU A 9 5.25 12.98 -4.20
N CYS A 10 5.19 13.02 -5.52
CA CYS A 10 4.37 12.10 -6.33
C CYS A 10 4.87 10.65 -6.25
N GLY A 11 6.18 10.41 -6.07
CA GLY A 11 6.73 9.08 -5.85
C GLY A 11 6.52 8.56 -4.43
N LEU A 12 6.48 9.46 -3.44
CA LEU A 12 6.28 9.13 -2.02
C LEU A 12 4.89 8.52 -1.77
N VAL A 13 3.85 9.04 -2.43
CA VAL A 13 2.47 8.57 -2.25
C VAL A 13 2.30 7.08 -2.61
N PRO A 14 2.62 6.60 -3.83
CA PRO A 14 2.59 5.17 -4.14
C PRO A 14 3.66 4.38 -3.38
N ALA A 15 4.78 4.99 -2.99
CA ALA A 15 5.77 4.33 -2.15
C ALA A 15 5.29 4.11 -0.70
N LEU A 16 4.42 4.94 -0.16
CA LEU A 16 3.88 4.76 1.20
C LEU A 16 2.53 4.03 1.19
N TYR A 17 1.71 4.26 0.16
CA TYR A 17 0.31 3.85 0.11
C TYR A 17 -0.03 2.90 -1.05
N GLY A 18 0.98 2.38 -1.76
CA GLY A 18 0.80 1.57 -2.99
C GLY A 18 -0.11 0.36 -2.82
N ARG A 19 -0.06 -0.30 -1.64
CA ARG A 19 -0.90 -1.47 -1.33
C ARG A 19 -2.40 -1.16 -1.36
N ALA A 20 -2.80 0.02 -0.88
CA ALA A 20 -4.21 0.46 -0.81
C ALA A 20 -4.78 0.76 -2.21
N LEU A 21 -3.95 1.33 -3.10
CA LEU A 21 -4.36 1.73 -4.44
C LEU A 21 -4.62 0.53 -5.37
N ILE A 22 -3.91 -0.59 -5.19
CA ILE A 22 -4.06 -1.79 -6.02
C ILE A 22 -5.42 -2.45 -5.80
N ALA A 23 -5.87 -2.56 -4.55
CA ALA A 23 -7.15 -3.19 -4.22
C ALA A 23 -8.32 -2.56 -4.99
N LYS A 24 -8.29 -1.24 -5.20
CA LYS A 24 -9.38 -0.52 -5.86
C LYS A 24 -9.33 -0.55 -7.40
N MET A 25 -8.17 -0.82 -8.01
CA MET A 25 -8.02 -0.80 -9.48
C MET A 25 -8.22 -2.15 -10.15
N PHE A 26 -7.87 -3.24 -9.47
CA PHE A 26 -7.84 -4.58 -10.07
C PHE A 26 -8.90 -5.53 -9.52
N PHE A 27 -9.70 -5.07 -8.56
CA PHE A 27 -10.69 -5.90 -7.89
C PHE A 27 -12.06 -5.25 -7.94
N GLU A 28 -13.08 -6.08 -8.08
CA GLU A 28 -14.48 -5.74 -7.94
C GLU A 28 -14.85 -5.76 -6.46
N GLN A 29 -15.49 -4.71 -5.97
CA GLN A 29 -16.00 -4.68 -4.60
C GLN A 29 -17.26 -5.54 -4.53
N LEU A 30 -17.21 -6.65 -3.79
CA LEU A 30 -18.34 -7.54 -3.58
C LEU A 30 -19.28 -7.02 -2.49
N ASP A 31 -18.72 -6.55 -1.38
CA ASP A 31 -19.51 -6.17 -0.21
C ASP A 31 -18.81 -5.08 0.62
N THR A 32 -19.57 -4.42 1.48
CA THR A 32 -19.08 -3.40 2.41
C THR A 32 -19.93 -3.37 3.67
N CYS A 33 -19.28 -3.38 4.82
CA CYS A 33 -19.94 -3.17 6.10
C CYS A 33 -19.24 -2.08 6.93
N PHE A 34 -20.01 -1.41 7.79
CA PHE A 34 -19.52 -0.29 8.61
C PHE A 34 -19.63 -0.62 10.10
N LEU A 35 -18.50 -0.59 10.79
CA LEU A 35 -18.40 -0.73 12.24
C LEU A 35 -18.51 0.64 12.91
N ARG A 36 -19.66 0.89 13.54
CA ARG A 36 -19.98 2.17 14.17
C ARG A 36 -19.12 2.49 15.39
N SER A 37 -18.82 1.49 16.21
CA SER A 37 -18.04 1.64 17.46
C SER A 37 -16.67 2.26 17.23
N ASP A 38 -16.02 1.83 16.14
CA ASP A 38 -14.62 2.13 15.86
C ASP A 38 -14.45 3.04 14.63
N ASN A 39 -15.56 3.51 14.03
CA ASN A 39 -15.59 4.32 12.81
C ASN A 39 -14.75 3.71 11.67
N MET A 40 -14.98 2.42 11.43
CA MET A 40 -14.26 1.63 10.44
C MET A 40 -15.19 1.19 9.32
N THR A 41 -14.71 1.27 8.09
CA THR A 41 -15.38 0.65 6.94
C THR A 41 -14.59 -0.56 6.49
N VAL A 42 -15.24 -1.70 6.40
CA VAL A 42 -14.64 -2.95 5.92
C VAL A 42 -15.19 -3.27 4.56
N ARG A 43 -14.32 -3.63 3.62
CA ARG A 43 -14.69 -3.91 2.23
C ARG A 43 -14.15 -5.25 1.80
N LEU A 44 -14.98 -6.02 1.12
CA LEU A 44 -14.62 -7.29 0.51
C LEU A 44 -14.49 -7.07 -0.99
N TYR A 45 -13.36 -7.49 -1.53
CA TYR A 45 -13.03 -7.38 -2.93
C TYR A 45 -12.72 -8.75 -3.51
N LEU A 46 -13.07 -8.94 -4.78
CA LEU A 46 -12.76 -10.12 -5.58
C LEU A 46 -12.11 -9.67 -6.88
N GLY A 47 -10.98 -10.28 -7.22
CA GLY A 47 -10.25 -10.00 -8.44
C GLY A 47 -9.79 -11.29 -9.12
N SER A 48 -9.45 -11.17 -10.40
CA SER A 48 -8.82 -12.26 -11.15
C SER A 48 -7.49 -11.79 -11.73
N PHE A 49 -6.36 -12.37 -11.30
CA PHE A 49 -5.03 -12.07 -11.83
C PHE A 49 -4.65 -12.94 -13.02
N GLY A 50 -5.54 -13.04 -14.02
CA GLY A 50 -5.21 -13.56 -15.36
C GLY A 50 -4.90 -15.06 -15.49
N ALA A 51 -4.76 -15.82 -14.40
CA ALA A 51 -4.72 -17.29 -14.44
C ALA A 51 -6.15 -17.84 -14.35
N THR A 52 -6.56 -18.61 -15.35
CA THR A 52 -7.96 -18.94 -15.71
C THR A 52 -8.80 -19.68 -14.66
N THR A 53 -8.25 -20.03 -13.49
CA THR A 53 -9.00 -20.77 -12.44
C THR A 53 -8.73 -20.27 -11.02
N ALA A 54 -8.02 -19.16 -10.84
CA ALA A 54 -7.68 -18.64 -9.51
C ALA A 54 -8.22 -17.23 -9.32
N TYR A 55 -8.97 -17.07 -8.23
CA TYR A 55 -9.49 -15.80 -7.76
C TYR A 55 -8.58 -15.27 -6.65
N THR A 56 -8.61 -13.96 -6.47
CA THR A 56 -7.95 -13.31 -5.34
C THR A 56 -9.00 -12.54 -4.57
N GLU A 57 -9.20 -12.89 -3.31
CA GLU A 57 -10.07 -12.15 -2.40
C GLU A 57 -9.21 -11.24 -1.53
N LEU A 58 -9.67 -10.02 -1.33
CA LEU A 58 -9.07 -9.10 -0.39
C LEU A 58 -10.14 -8.57 0.55
N VAL A 59 -9.83 -8.52 1.83
CA VAL A 59 -10.61 -7.73 2.79
C VAL A 59 -9.75 -6.58 3.24
N THR A 60 -10.28 -5.37 3.09
CA THR A 60 -9.62 -4.15 3.54
C THR A 60 -10.42 -3.46 4.63
N VAL A 61 -9.71 -2.68 5.44
CA VAL A 61 -10.27 -1.80 6.46
C VAL A 61 -9.82 -0.39 6.17
N GLN A 62 -10.77 0.53 6.18
CA GLN A 62 -10.54 1.96 6.18
C GLN A 62 -10.88 2.51 7.56
N GLU A 63 -9.88 3.07 8.24
CA GLU A 63 -10.08 3.75 9.52
C GLU A 63 -10.33 5.25 9.30
N GLY A 64 -11.46 5.73 9.82
CA GLY A 64 -11.83 7.13 9.71
C GLY A 64 -12.11 7.58 8.27
N TRP A 65 -11.84 8.86 8.03
CA TRP A 65 -12.33 9.63 6.89
C TRP A 65 -11.28 9.76 5.77
N LEU A 66 -10.04 9.38 6.06
CA LEU A 66 -9.00 9.30 5.06
C LEU A 66 -9.24 8.06 4.18
N PRO A 67 -9.06 8.15 2.85
CA PRO A 67 -9.31 7.05 1.92
C PRO A 67 -8.22 5.97 1.96
N HIS A 68 -7.56 5.81 3.11
CA HIS A 68 -6.48 4.85 3.27
C HIS A 68 -7.06 3.49 3.69
N GLU A 69 -7.04 2.55 2.76
CA GLU A 69 -7.43 1.16 3.00
C GLU A 69 -6.20 0.31 3.33
N GLN A 70 -6.31 -0.48 4.39
CA GLN A 70 -5.31 -1.47 4.78
C GLN A 70 -5.86 -2.86 4.55
N ILE A 71 -5.08 -3.73 3.93
CA ILE A 71 -5.47 -5.12 3.71
C ILE A 71 -5.33 -5.86 5.05
N ILE A 72 -6.38 -6.54 5.50
CA ILE A 72 -6.38 -7.35 6.73
C ILE A 72 -6.46 -8.85 6.45
N PHE A 73 -6.96 -9.21 5.27
CA PHE A 73 -7.06 -10.58 4.80
C PHE A 73 -6.86 -10.63 3.28
N SER A 74 -6.18 -11.67 2.81
CA SER A 74 -6.00 -11.97 1.40
C SER A 74 -6.08 -13.48 1.17
N SER A 75 -6.79 -13.90 0.13
CA SER A 75 -6.79 -15.29 -0.32
C SER A 75 -6.40 -15.37 -1.80
N TYR A 76 -5.73 -16.44 -2.20
CA TYR A 76 -5.51 -16.78 -3.61
C TYR A 76 -5.90 -18.23 -3.87
N GLY A 77 -6.85 -18.45 -4.78
CA GLY A 77 -7.36 -19.77 -5.14
C GLY A 77 -8.86 -19.78 -5.39
N PHE A 78 -9.58 -20.57 -4.61
CA PHE A 78 -11.04 -20.66 -4.66
C PHE A 78 -11.66 -19.56 -3.78
N PRO A 79 -12.73 -18.86 -4.23
CA PRO A 79 -13.36 -17.83 -3.43
C PRO A 79 -14.03 -18.47 -2.19
N LEU A 80 -13.56 -18.10 -1.01
CA LEU A 80 -14.03 -18.65 0.26
C LEU A 80 -15.19 -17.86 0.84
N PHE A 81 -15.29 -16.57 0.52
CA PHE A 81 -16.19 -15.63 1.16
C PHE A 81 -16.97 -14.83 0.12
N ASN A 82 -18.24 -14.56 0.40
CA ASN A 82 -19.10 -13.80 -0.50
C ASN A 82 -19.91 -12.70 0.20
N ALA A 83 -19.81 -12.60 1.53
CA ALA A 83 -20.49 -11.56 2.30
C ALA A 83 -19.69 -11.17 3.55
N LEU A 84 -19.91 -9.93 3.98
CA LEU A 84 -19.41 -9.35 5.21
C LEU A 84 -20.58 -9.11 6.18
N ASP A 85 -20.41 -9.55 7.42
CA ASP A 85 -21.27 -9.12 8.52
C ASP A 85 -20.44 -8.35 9.55
N CYS A 86 -20.93 -7.18 9.94
CA CYS A 86 -20.29 -6.32 10.92
C CYS A 86 -21.18 -6.29 12.17
N HIS A 87 -20.67 -6.81 13.28
CA HIS A 87 -21.26 -6.67 14.61
C HIS A 87 -20.44 -5.69 15.45
N ASP A 88 -21.01 -5.15 16.53
CA ASP A 88 -20.51 -3.98 17.27
C ASP A 88 -18.98 -3.89 17.39
N SER A 89 -18.24 -4.98 17.65
CA SER A 89 -16.77 -4.99 17.68
C SER A 89 -16.13 -6.15 16.91
N GLU A 90 -16.85 -6.72 15.96
CA GLU A 90 -16.42 -7.92 15.21
C GLU A 90 -16.78 -7.81 13.73
N VAL A 91 -15.85 -8.26 12.89
CA VAL A 91 -16.04 -8.47 11.46
C VAL A 91 -16.13 -9.96 11.23
N GLN A 92 -17.20 -10.42 10.57
CA GLN A 92 -17.36 -11.80 10.17
C GLN A 92 -17.41 -11.90 8.64
N LEU A 93 -16.51 -12.71 8.09
CA LEU A 93 -16.54 -13.15 6.70
C LEU A 93 -17.40 -14.41 6.61
N THR A 94 -18.36 -14.43 5.69
CA THR A 94 -19.26 -15.57 5.47
C THR A 94 -19.24 -16.01 4.01
N GLY A 95 -19.54 -17.29 3.77
CA GLY A 95 -19.51 -17.92 2.45
C GLY A 95 -19.35 -19.43 2.55
N TYR A 96 -18.42 -20.00 1.77
CA TYR A 96 -18.04 -21.42 1.87
C TYR A 96 -17.25 -21.74 3.14
N SER A 97 -16.64 -20.73 3.74
CA SER A 97 -16.02 -20.78 5.06
C SER A 97 -16.56 -19.67 5.94
N THR A 98 -16.18 -19.68 7.21
CA THR A 98 -16.49 -18.60 8.15
C THR A 98 -15.24 -18.21 8.90
N LEU A 99 -14.96 -16.92 8.94
CA LEU A 99 -13.80 -16.38 9.61
C LEU A 99 -14.19 -15.06 10.26
N ALA A 100 -13.88 -14.90 11.54
CA ALA A 100 -14.22 -13.69 12.28
C ALA A 100 -12.98 -13.07 12.91
N PHE A 101 -12.98 -11.73 12.99
CA PHE A 101 -11.91 -10.94 13.58
C PHE A 101 -12.51 -9.86 14.47
N SER A 102 -11.94 -9.68 15.64
CA SER A 102 -12.29 -8.52 16.47
C SER A 102 -11.61 -7.24 15.96
N THR A 103 -12.20 -6.08 16.24
CA THR A 103 -11.56 -4.79 15.89
C THR A 103 -10.23 -4.59 16.60
N ALA A 104 -10.04 -5.19 17.78
CA ALA A 104 -8.77 -5.23 18.48
C ALA A 104 -7.70 -6.02 17.69
N GLN A 105 -8.04 -7.20 17.17
CA GLN A 105 -7.13 -7.98 16.32
C GLN A 105 -6.77 -7.23 15.03
N ILE A 106 -7.74 -6.53 14.44
CA ILE A 106 -7.54 -5.71 13.26
C ILE A 106 -6.46 -4.66 13.52
N ARG A 107 -6.62 -3.83 14.56
CA ARG A 107 -5.68 -2.75 14.89
C ARG A 107 -4.30 -3.25 15.30
N GLU A 108 -4.26 -4.25 16.16
CA GLU A 108 -3.00 -4.66 16.79
C GLU A 108 -2.14 -5.52 15.87
N HIS A 109 -2.76 -6.35 15.02
CA HIS A 109 -2.06 -7.39 14.29
C HIS A 109 -2.31 -7.32 12.78
N LEU A 110 -3.57 -7.20 12.34
CA LEU A 110 -3.88 -7.36 10.92
C LEU A 110 -3.54 -6.13 10.06
N SER A 111 -3.52 -4.93 10.65
CA SER A 111 -3.07 -3.70 9.98
C SER A 111 -1.60 -3.76 9.50
N GLY A 112 -0.76 -4.51 10.21
CA GLY A 112 0.65 -4.73 9.82
C GLY A 112 0.89 -6.06 9.11
N LYS A 113 0.09 -7.07 9.44
CA LYS A 113 0.30 -8.47 9.09
C LYS A 113 -1.03 -9.12 8.68
N PRO A 114 -1.47 -8.94 7.42
CA PRO A 114 -2.72 -9.53 6.96
C PRO A 114 -2.67 -11.05 7.03
N ILE A 115 -3.82 -11.67 7.27
CA ILE A 115 -3.94 -13.13 7.13
C ILE A 115 -3.92 -13.45 5.65
N VAL A 116 -3.00 -14.32 5.23
CA VAL A 116 -2.89 -14.74 3.84
C VAL A 116 -3.15 -16.24 3.71
N LEU A 117 -4.11 -16.60 2.87
CA LEU A 117 -4.44 -17.97 2.52
C LEU A 117 -4.05 -18.25 1.06
N TYR A 118 -3.35 -19.36 0.83
CA TYR A 118 -3.10 -19.87 -0.51
C TYR A 118 -3.71 -21.26 -0.63
N ARG A 119 -4.69 -21.42 -1.53
CA ARG A 119 -5.44 -22.69 -1.70
C ARG A 119 -5.91 -23.26 -0.35
N ASP A 120 -6.58 -22.41 0.43
CA ASP A 120 -7.20 -22.74 1.72
C ASP A 120 -6.21 -23.10 2.84
N LYS A 121 -4.91 -22.93 2.63
CA LYS A 121 -3.88 -23.11 3.65
C LYS A 121 -3.31 -21.77 4.06
N ARG A 122 -3.17 -21.58 5.37
CA ARG A 122 -2.46 -20.42 5.92
C ARG A 122 -0.99 -20.54 5.55
N VAL A 123 -0.46 -19.52 4.89
CA VAL A 123 0.95 -19.44 4.53
C VAL A 123 1.60 -18.41 5.43
N ASP A 124 2.85 -18.65 5.81
CA ASP A 124 3.62 -17.63 6.53
C ASP A 124 3.84 -16.43 5.59
N GLU A 125 3.65 -15.23 6.12
CA GLU A 125 3.79 -13.96 5.42
C GLU A 125 5.18 -13.83 4.77
N ASN A 126 6.18 -14.47 5.38
CA ASN A 126 7.57 -14.49 4.90
C ASN A 126 7.76 -15.36 3.64
N GLU A 127 6.89 -16.34 3.41
CA GLU A 127 6.94 -17.20 2.21
C GLU A 127 6.22 -16.56 1.02
N ILE A 128 5.23 -15.71 1.28
CA ILE A 128 4.55 -14.94 0.24
C ILE A 128 5.39 -13.71 -0.02
N MET A 129 6.25 -13.79 -1.04
CA MET A 129 6.96 -12.64 -1.58
C MET A 129 5.93 -11.56 -1.92
N THR A 130 5.73 -10.59 -1.02
CA THR A 130 4.75 -9.52 -1.20
C THR A 130 5.21 -8.68 -2.36
N TRP A 131 4.75 -9.04 -3.56
CA TRP A 131 4.84 -8.18 -4.73
C TRP A 131 3.99 -6.96 -4.40
N ASP A 132 4.66 -5.85 -4.10
CA ASP A 132 4.07 -4.52 -4.10
C ASP A 132 4.42 -3.87 -5.44
N PRO A 133 3.70 -4.25 -6.53
CA PRO A 133 4.04 -3.80 -7.87
C PRO A 133 3.93 -2.28 -7.98
N VAL A 134 3.12 -1.61 -7.17
CA VAL A 134 2.99 -0.14 -7.21
C VAL A 134 4.22 0.55 -6.60
N ARG A 135 4.77 0.03 -5.50
CA ARG A 135 6.09 0.49 -5.02
C ARG A 135 7.17 0.31 -6.07
N ALA A 136 7.24 -0.88 -6.68
CA ALA A 136 8.31 -1.24 -7.60
C ALA A 136 8.22 -0.54 -8.97
N ILE A 137 7.01 -0.41 -9.51
CA ILE A 137 6.77 0.07 -10.89
C ILE A 137 6.52 1.58 -10.92
N CYS A 138 5.87 2.16 -9.91
CA CYS A 138 5.50 3.58 -9.92
C CYS A 138 6.30 4.39 -8.90
N GLY A 139 6.42 3.93 -7.66
CA GLY A 139 7.08 4.69 -6.59
C GLY A 139 8.60 4.82 -6.79
N LEU A 140 9.29 3.70 -6.97
CA LEU A 140 10.76 3.66 -7.07
C LEU A 140 11.30 4.48 -8.26
N PRO A 141 10.74 4.40 -9.48
CA PRO A 141 11.24 5.17 -10.60
C PRO A 141 11.03 6.67 -10.43
N LEU A 142 9.89 7.11 -9.88
CA LEU A 142 9.62 8.52 -9.61
C LEU A 142 10.57 9.11 -8.56
N LEU A 143 10.87 8.34 -7.49
CA LEU A 143 11.84 8.73 -6.47
C LEU A 143 13.26 8.84 -7.04
N LEU A 144 13.69 7.84 -7.83
CA LEU A 144 14.98 7.85 -8.50
C LEU A 144 15.11 9.05 -9.46
N LEU A 145 14.09 9.31 -10.28
CA LEU A 145 14.09 10.43 -11.22
C LEU A 145 14.19 11.78 -10.47
N GLY A 146 13.44 11.95 -9.39
CA GLY A 146 13.50 13.13 -8.54
C GLY A 146 14.87 13.35 -7.90
N ALA A 147 15.50 12.29 -7.40
CA ALA A 147 16.85 12.33 -6.84
C ALA A 147 17.91 12.70 -7.89
N ILE A 148 17.81 12.14 -9.10
CA ILE A 148 18.71 12.46 -10.21
C ILE A 148 18.61 13.94 -10.58
N VAL A 149 17.40 14.48 -10.72
CA VAL A 149 17.20 15.91 -11.06
C VAL A 149 17.77 16.83 -9.96
N LEU A 150 17.66 16.45 -8.68
CA LEU A 150 18.27 17.20 -7.58
C LEU A 150 19.80 17.19 -7.65
N LEU A 151 20.41 16.03 -7.91
CA LEU A 151 21.86 15.91 -8.05
C LEU A 151 22.39 16.78 -9.20
N PHE A 152 21.77 16.71 -10.38
CA PHE A 152 22.18 17.53 -11.52
C PHE A 152 21.97 19.03 -11.29
N ALA A 153 20.96 19.44 -10.52
CA ALA A 153 20.75 20.83 -10.17
C ALA A 153 21.74 21.34 -9.09
N ALA A 154 22.22 20.47 -8.20
CA ALA A 154 23.14 20.83 -7.12
C ALA A 154 24.60 20.95 -7.58
N ILE A 155 25.03 20.14 -8.57
CA ILE A 155 26.39 20.15 -9.12
C ILE A 155 26.86 21.56 -9.56
N PRO A 156 26.12 22.33 -10.38
CA PRO A 156 26.58 23.65 -10.80
C PRO A 156 26.64 24.66 -9.65
N ILE A 157 25.76 24.55 -8.65
CA ILE A 157 25.76 25.42 -7.46
C ILE A 157 27.02 25.15 -6.62
N LEU A 158 27.31 23.88 -6.34
CA LEU A 158 28.53 23.46 -5.65
C LEU A 158 29.78 23.92 -6.41
N TRP A 159 29.77 23.82 -7.74
CA TRP A 159 30.87 24.30 -8.58
C TRP A 159 31.07 25.82 -8.48
N THR A 160 29.99 26.60 -8.47
CA THR A 160 30.08 28.05 -8.29
C THR A 160 30.54 28.47 -6.89
N CYS A 161 30.12 27.75 -5.85
CA CYS A 161 30.59 27.97 -4.48
C CYS A 161 32.09 27.66 -4.34
N VAL A 162 32.55 26.50 -4.82
CA VAL A 162 33.96 26.10 -4.78
C VAL A 162 34.85 27.07 -5.59
N ARG A 163 34.35 27.58 -6.73
CA ARG A 163 35.09 28.55 -7.54
C ARG A 163 35.20 29.91 -6.85
N LYS A 164 34.16 30.33 -6.12
CA LYS A 164 34.17 31.59 -5.37
C LYS A 164 35.18 31.56 -4.23
N ASP A 165 35.21 30.49 -3.44
CA ASP A 165 36.19 30.33 -2.35
C ASP A 165 37.65 30.36 -2.84
N ARG A 166 37.93 29.83 -4.05
CA ARG A 166 39.26 29.91 -4.67
C ARG A 166 39.63 31.31 -5.16
N SER A 167 38.64 32.13 -5.54
CA SER A 167 38.89 33.51 -5.98
C SER A 167 39.24 34.41 -4.80
N ASP A 168 38.50 34.30 -3.70
CA ASP A 168 38.69 35.13 -2.51
C ASP A 168 40.01 34.81 -1.78
N SER A 169 40.48 33.57 -1.89
CA SER A 169 41.79 33.14 -1.37
C SER A 169 42.98 33.64 -2.19
N ALA A 170 42.78 34.06 -3.45
CA ALA A 170 43.86 34.52 -4.33
C ALA A 170 44.12 36.04 -4.24
N GLU A 171 43.16 36.83 -3.74
CA GLU A 171 43.32 38.28 -3.57
C GLU A 171 43.98 38.67 -2.22
N THR A 172 44.18 37.71 -1.32
CA THR A 172 44.73 37.92 0.03
C THR A 172 46.19 37.50 0.20
N SER A 173 46.86 37.07 -0.88
CA SER A 173 48.29 36.72 -0.93
C SER A 173 49.09 37.70 -1.76
#